data_AF-A0A2D8NLB1-F1
#
_entry.id   AF-A0A2D8NLB1-F1
#
_cell.length_a   1.000
_cell.length_b   1.000
_cell.length_c   1.000
_cell.angle_alpha   90.00
_cell.angle_beta   90.00
_cell.angle_gamma   90.00
#
_symmetry.space_group_name_H-M   'P 1'
#
loop_
_entity.id
_entity.type
_entity.pdbx_description
1 polymer ?
#
loop_
_entity_poly.entity_id
_entity_poly.type
_entity_poly.pdbx_seq_one_letter_code
_entity_poly.pdbx_strand_id
1 'polypeptide(L)'
;MSVYYVNKFLFQVDGNPDLLAHYKADPAALVDRWEADYGRRLGTNNSIETTSWLEFTEQERRALIEHDYVTLFEIGAHFFLCLTIFIAIYDEDYVKNSGPLSFQREYAAKLSHWLGKDSPTVAL
;
A
#
# COMPACT_ATOMS: atom_id res chain seq x y z
N MET A 1 7.03 1.06 -14.71
CA MET A 1 6.45 0.98 -13.36
C MET A 1 5.17 1.76 -13.36
N SER A 2 4.08 1.17 -12.90
CA SER A 2 2.79 1.84 -12.87
C SER A 2 2.53 2.26 -11.44
N VAL A 3 2.87 3.51 -11.11
CA VAL A 3 2.43 4.19 -9.86
C VAL A 3 0.93 3.99 -9.64
N TYR A 4 0.17 3.94 -10.74
CA TYR A 4 -1.24 3.56 -10.73
C TYR A 4 -1.50 2.18 -10.14
N TYR A 5 -0.71 1.15 -10.47
CA TYR A 5 -0.96 -0.23 -10.02
C TYR A 5 -0.75 -0.39 -8.52
N VAL A 6 0.31 0.22 -7.97
CA VAL A 6 0.52 0.30 -6.51
C VAL A 6 -0.64 1.06 -5.84
N ASN A 7 -0.99 2.24 -6.36
CA ASN A 7 -2.06 3.03 -5.77
C ASN A 7 -3.43 2.35 -5.87
N LYS A 8 -3.68 1.59 -6.94
CA LYS A 8 -4.87 0.76 -7.09
C LYS A 8 -4.92 -0.34 -6.04
N PHE A 9 -3.80 -1.02 -5.77
CA PHE A 9 -3.71 -2.02 -4.72
C PHE A 9 -4.03 -1.40 -3.36
N LEU A 10 -3.34 -0.33 -2.98
CA LEU A 10 -3.53 0.32 -1.68
C LEU A 10 -4.98 0.78 -1.50
N PHE A 11 -5.57 1.41 -2.53
CA PHE A 11 -6.96 1.85 -2.51
C PHE A 11 -7.96 0.70 -2.31
N GLN A 12 -7.81 -0.40 -3.06
CA GLN A 12 -8.75 -1.51 -3.01
C GLN A 12 -8.64 -2.32 -1.72
N VAL A 13 -7.41 -2.52 -1.22
CA VAL A 13 -7.18 -3.30 0.00
C VAL A 13 -7.61 -2.51 1.23
N ASP A 14 -7.28 -1.21 1.33
CA ASP A 14 -7.73 -0.36 2.44
C ASP A 14 -9.26 -0.22 2.49
N GLY A 15 -9.92 -0.22 1.32
CA GLY A 15 -11.38 -0.11 1.22
C GLY A 15 -12.17 -1.40 1.48
N ASN A 16 -11.51 -2.55 1.69
CA ASN A 16 -12.17 -3.84 1.88
C ASN A 16 -11.63 -4.56 3.13
N PRO A 17 -12.44 -4.72 4.19
CA PRO A 17 -12.00 -5.34 5.45
C PRO A 17 -11.46 -6.77 5.28
N ASP A 18 -12.02 -7.57 4.37
CA ASP A 18 -11.56 -8.93 4.14
C ASP A 18 -10.19 -8.93 3.45
N LEU A 19 -9.97 -8.06 2.46
CA LEU A 19 -8.67 -7.93 1.81
C LEU A 19 -7.63 -7.40 2.81
N LEU A 20 -7.97 -6.38 3.59
CA LEU A 20 -7.08 -5.82 4.60
C LEU A 20 -6.67 -6.85 5.66
N ALA A 21 -7.61 -7.65 6.15
CA ALA A 21 -7.32 -8.72 7.11
C ALA A 21 -6.37 -9.78 6.54
N HIS A 22 -6.57 -10.16 5.26
CA HIS A 22 -5.64 -11.06 4.58
C HIS A 22 -4.28 -10.42 4.36
N TYR A 23 -4.22 -9.12 4.05
CA TYR A 23 -2.97 -8.40 3.86
C TYR A 23 -2.14 -8.41 5.13
N LYS A 24 -2.79 -8.10 6.27
CA LYS A 24 -2.15 -8.14 7.59
C LYS A 24 -1.65 -9.54 7.94
N ALA A 25 -2.39 -10.60 7.59
CA ALA A 25 -2.07 -11.97 7.97
C ALA A 25 -0.97 -12.61 7.09
N ASP A 26 -1.04 -12.40 5.77
CA ASP A 26 -0.09 -12.95 4.80
C ASP A 26 0.06 -12.00 3.59
N PRO A 27 0.97 -11.01 3.69
CA PRO A 27 1.15 -10.01 2.65
C PRO A 27 1.51 -10.62 1.29
N ALA A 28 2.38 -11.63 1.27
CA ALA A 28 2.83 -12.30 0.05
C ALA A 28 1.67 -12.99 -0.66
N ALA A 29 0.89 -13.80 0.09
CA ALA A 29 -0.25 -14.49 -0.50
C ALA A 29 -1.34 -13.52 -0.97
N LEU A 30 -1.55 -12.38 -0.30
CA LEU A 30 -2.50 -11.39 -0.80
C LEU A 30 -1.98 -10.70 -2.06
N VAL A 31 -0.72 -10.25 -2.10
CA VAL A 31 -0.16 -9.57 -3.28
C VAL A 31 -0.27 -10.45 -4.52
N ASP A 32 0.09 -11.72 -4.40
CA ASP A 32 0.00 -12.69 -5.50
C ASP A 32 -1.45 -12.91 -5.95
N ARG A 33 -2.37 -13.11 -5.00
CA ARG A 33 -3.80 -13.32 -5.31
C ARG A 33 -4.44 -12.08 -5.92
N TRP A 34 -4.14 -10.91 -5.38
CA TRP A 34 -4.69 -9.65 -5.86
C TRP A 34 -4.22 -9.39 -7.29
N GLU A 35 -2.93 -9.57 -7.57
CA GLU A 35 -2.37 -9.37 -8.92
C GLU A 35 -2.93 -10.35 -9.94
N ALA A 36 -3.17 -11.61 -9.55
CA ALA A 36 -3.76 -12.63 -10.43
C ALA A 36 -5.24 -12.37 -10.77
N ASP A 37 -5.98 -11.63 -9.93
CA ASP A 37 -7.41 -11.38 -10.07
C ASP A 37 -7.74 -9.88 -10.12
N TYR A 38 -7.95 -9.25 -8.95
CA TYR A 38 -8.40 -7.85 -8.81
C TYR A 38 -7.55 -6.84 -9.59
N GLY A 39 -6.22 -7.05 -9.59
CA GLY A 39 -5.26 -6.21 -10.29
C GLY A 39 -5.51 -6.16 -11.79
N ARG A 40 -5.88 -7.28 -12.42
CA ARG A 40 -6.15 -7.36 -13.86
C ARG A 40 -7.44 -6.66 -14.27
N ARG A 41 -8.41 -6.49 -13.37
CA ARG A 41 -9.72 -5.90 -13.71
C ARG A 41 -9.59 -4.39 -14.01
N LEU A 42 -10.12 -3.94 -15.14
CA LEU A 42 -10.07 -2.51 -15.54
C LEU A 42 -11.24 -1.74 -14.91
N GLY A 43 -10.98 -0.70 -14.11
CA GLY A 43 -12.01 0.09 -13.43
C GLY A 43 -12.08 -0.14 -11.92
N THR A 44 -12.93 0.64 -11.24
CA THR A 44 -12.88 0.80 -9.78
C THR A 44 -13.72 -0.18 -8.98
N ASN A 45 -14.69 -0.89 -9.58
CA ASN A 45 -15.41 -2.02 -8.97
C ASN A 45 -16.31 -2.71 -10.01
N ASN A 46 -16.37 -4.04 -10.01
CA ASN A 46 -17.32 -4.85 -10.80
C ASN A 46 -17.14 -4.92 -12.33
N SER A 47 -15.97 -4.56 -12.86
CA SER A 47 -15.72 -4.80 -14.29
C SER A 47 -15.39 -6.27 -14.58
N ILE A 48 -15.88 -6.73 -15.72
CA ILE A 48 -15.52 -8.04 -16.30
C ILE A 48 -14.31 -7.93 -17.24
N GLU A 49 -13.90 -6.70 -17.58
CA GLU A 49 -12.78 -6.45 -18.47
C GLU A 49 -11.46 -6.63 -17.74
N THR A 50 -10.57 -7.44 -18.31
CA THR A 50 -9.25 -7.73 -17.73
C THR A 50 -8.13 -7.33 -18.67
N THR A 51 -7.00 -6.88 -18.11
CA THR A 51 -5.76 -6.61 -18.84
C THR A 51 -4.63 -7.55 -18.43
N SER A 52 -3.72 -7.83 -19.36
CA SER A 52 -2.45 -8.53 -19.11
C SER A 52 -1.24 -7.58 -19.05
N TRP A 53 -1.46 -6.27 -19.18
CA TRP A 53 -0.39 -5.27 -19.27
C TRP A 53 0.08 -4.71 -17.93
N LEU A 54 -0.63 -4.99 -16.85
CA LEU A 54 -0.31 -4.49 -15.52
C LEU A 54 0.28 -5.61 -14.67
N GLU A 55 1.46 -5.36 -14.12
CA GLU A 55 2.17 -6.22 -13.19
C GLU A 55 2.99 -5.35 -12.23
N PHE A 56 3.23 -5.85 -11.03
CA PHE A 56 4.21 -5.24 -10.14
C PHE A 56 5.61 -5.53 -10.63
N THR A 57 6.47 -4.52 -10.59
CA THR A 57 7.90 -4.75 -10.60
C THR A 57 8.36 -5.41 -9.31
N GLU A 58 9.56 -5.99 -9.35
CA GLU A 58 10.16 -6.63 -8.18
C GLU A 58 10.26 -5.69 -6.98
N GLN A 59 10.61 -4.42 -7.21
CA GLN A 59 10.70 -3.41 -6.15
C GLN A 59 9.33 -3.10 -5.53
N GLU A 60 8.29 -2.92 -6.36
CA GLU A 60 6.92 -2.66 -5.89
C GLU A 60 6.38 -3.86 -5.11
N ARG A 61 6.54 -5.08 -5.65
CA ARG A 61 6.11 -6.31 -4.98
C ARG A 61 6.79 -6.44 -3.63
N ARG A 62 8.12 -6.29 -3.59
CA ARG A 62 8.87 -6.40 -2.34
C ARG A 62 8.43 -5.37 -1.31
N ALA A 63 8.26 -4.11 -1.72
CA ALA A 63 7.82 -3.05 -0.81
C ALA A 63 6.41 -3.30 -0.26
N LEU A 64 5.49 -3.86 -1.07
CA LEU A 64 4.19 -4.30 -0.60
C LEU A 64 4.31 -5.48 0.37
N ILE A 65 5.06 -6.52 0.05
CA ILE A 65 5.18 -7.72 0.90
C ILE A 65 5.85 -7.40 2.24
N GLU A 66 6.90 -6.59 2.24
CA GLU A 66 7.66 -6.22 3.43
C GLU A 66 6.99 -5.09 4.23
N HIS A 67 5.85 -4.57 3.76
CA HIS A 67 5.21 -3.36 4.29
C HIS A 67 6.21 -2.18 4.41
N ASP A 68 7.12 -2.05 3.45
CA ASP A 68 8.11 -0.99 3.39
C ASP A 68 7.46 0.31 2.86
N TYR A 69 6.73 0.97 3.75
CA TYR A 69 6.04 2.22 3.47
C TYR A 69 6.97 3.39 3.13
N VAL A 70 8.26 3.30 3.46
CA VAL A 70 9.26 4.29 3.04
C VAL A 70 9.51 4.09 1.54
N THR A 71 9.86 2.88 1.12
CA THR A 71 10.06 2.58 -0.30
C THR A 71 8.79 2.85 -1.11
N LEU A 72 7.61 2.45 -0.61
CA LEU A 72 6.34 2.74 -1.28
C LEU A 72 6.14 4.24 -1.50
N PHE A 73 6.39 5.07 -0.49
CA PHE A 73 6.32 6.53 -0.63
C PHE A 73 7.32 7.03 -1.69
N GLU A 74 8.57 6.58 -1.61
CA GLU A 74 9.66 7.02 -2.50
C GLU A 74 9.44 6.66 -3.97
N ILE A 75 8.73 5.56 -4.26
CA ILE A 75 8.37 5.15 -5.63
C ILE A 75 7.05 5.76 -6.11
N GLY A 76 6.44 6.68 -5.37
CA GLY A 76 5.25 7.43 -5.78
C GLY A 76 3.92 6.87 -5.29
N ALA A 77 3.89 6.02 -4.27
CA ALA A 77 2.63 5.67 -3.61
C ALA A 77 1.98 6.93 -3.02
N HIS A 78 0.68 7.08 -3.24
CA HIS A 78 -0.08 8.23 -2.77
C HIS A 78 -0.04 8.27 -1.24
N PHE A 79 0.51 9.36 -0.69
CA PHE A 79 0.79 9.51 0.74
C PHE A 79 -0.39 9.11 1.63
N PHE A 80 -1.60 9.57 1.31
CA PHE A 80 -2.78 9.26 2.11
C PHE A 80 -3.12 7.77 2.10
N LEU A 81 -3.09 7.10 0.94
CA LEU A 81 -3.41 5.67 0.83
C LEU A 81 -2.37 4.82 1.55
N CYS A 82 -1.10 5.20 1.43
CA CYS A 82 0.00 4.55 2.13
C CYS A 82 -0.17 4.70 3.66
N LEU A 83 -0.45 5.91 4.14
CA LEU A 83 -0.61 6.14 5.58
C LEU A 83 -1.82 5.40 6.16
N THR A 84 -2.99 5.48 5.52
CA THR A 84 -4.24 4.93 6.10
C THR A 84 -4.20 3.42 6.22
N ILE A 85 -3.73 2.72 5.18
CA ILE A 85 -3.67 1.26 5.21
C ILE A 85 -2.74 0.75 6.31
N PHE A 86 -1.59 1.40 6.54
CA PHE A 86 -0.66 0.95 7.57
C PHE A 86 -1.09 1.35 8.98
N ILE A 87 -1.82 2.45 9.15
CA ILE A 87 -2.55 2.71 10.40
C ILE A 87 -3.55 1.57 10.64
N ALA A 88 -4.34 1.20 9.64
CA ALA A 88 -5.34 0.15 9.78
C ALA A 88 -4.73 -1.23 10.10
N ILE A 89 -3.54 -1.52 9.59
CA ILE A 89 -2.80 -2.76 9.90
C ILE A 89 -2.19 -2.74 11.31
N TYR A 90 -1.56 -1.63 11.71
CA TYR A 90 -0.64 -1.62 12.86
C TYR A 90 -1.11 -0.85 14.09
N ASP A 91 -2.05 0.09 13.98
CA ASP A 91 -2.35 1.04 15.06
C ASP A 91 -2.80 0.33 16.35
N GLU A 92 -3.64 -0.70 16.27
CA GLU A 92 -4.08 -1.47 17.44
C GLU A 92 -2.90 -2.10 18.21
N ASP A 93 -1.98 -2.76 17.49
CA ASP A 93 -0.82 -3.42 18.09
C ASP A 93 0.15 -2.40 18.70
N TYR A 94 0.35 -1.28 18.01
CA TYR A 94 1.18 -0.18 18.48
C TYR A 94 0.58 0.52 19.71
N VAL A 95 -0.72 0.80 19.71
CA VAL A 95 -1.44 1.39 20.85
C VAL A 95 -1.31 0.50 22.08
N LYS A 96 -1.49 -0.81 21.93
CA LYS A 96 -1.38 -1.79 23.01
C LYS A 96 0.03 -1.83 23.63
N ASN A 97 1.07 -1.69 22.81
CA ASN A 97 2.47 -1.86 23.25
C ASN A 97 3.15 -0.56 23.68
N SER A 98 2.83 0.54 23.01
CA SER A 98 3.60 1.80 23.06
C SER A 98 2.73 3.04 23.29
N GLY A 99 1.42 2.87 23.41
CA GLY A 99 0.47 3.96 23.63
C GLY A 99 -0.02 4.65 22.34
N PRO A 100 -0.95 5.61 22.47
CA PRO A 100 -1.61 6.24 21.33
C PRO A 100 -0.64 6.98 20.41
N LEU A 101 -0.98 7.00 19.12
CA LEU A 101 -0.21 7.65 18.04
C LEU A 101 1.20 7.10 17.82
N SER A 102 1.56 5.97 18.41
CA SER A 102 2.93 5.45 18.34
C SER A 102 3.33 5.02 16.93
N PHE A 103 2.43 4.41 16.14
CA PHE A 103 2.71 4.06 14.75
C PHE A 103 2.91 5.30 13.86
N GLN A 104 2.03 6.28 13.99
CA GLN A 104 2.06 7.53 13.23
C GLN A 104 3.34 8.32 13.51
N ARG A 105 3.82 8.29 14.77
CA ARG A 105 5.11 8.89 15.15
C ARG A 105 6.30 8.16 14.53
N GLU A 106 6.27 6.82 14.47
CA GLU A 106 7.29 6.04 13.77
C GLU A 106 7.28 6.35 12.27
N TYR A 107 6.10 6.37 11.65
CA TYR A 107 5.92 6.69 10.24
C TYR A 107 6.52 8.07 9.91
N ALA A 108 6.19 9.09 10.72
CA ALA A 108 6.74 10.43 10.59
C ALA A 108 8.27 10.46 10.78
N ALA A 109 8.82 9.70 11.73
CA ALA A 109 10.26 9.63 11.96
C ALA A 109 11.00 9.00 10.77
N LYS A 110 10.50 7.89 10.22
CA LYS A 110 11.11 7.20 9.07
C LYS A 110 11.07 8.02 7.77
N LEU A 111 10.09 8.91 7.60
CA LEU A 111 10.00 9.81 6.45
C LEU A 111 10.57 11.21 6.70
N SER A 112 11.16 11.46 7.87
CA SER A 112 11.66 12.78 8.25
C SER A 112 12.72 13.36 7.30
N HIS A 113 13.44 12.51 6.55
CA HIS A 113 14.39 12.94 5.51
C HIS A 113 13.73 13.57 4.27
N TRP A 114 12.41 13.50 4.15
CA TRP A 114 11.63 14.19 3.13
C TRP A 114 11.12 15.56 3.56
N LEU A 115 11.34 15.99 4.81
CA LEU A 115 10.96 17.32 5.26
C LEU A 115 11.68 18.41 4.45
N GLY A 116 10.91 19.35 3.90
CA GLY A 116 11.42 20.44 3.06
C GLY A 116 11.76 20.04 1.62
N LYS A 117 11.46 18.81 1.20
CA LYS A 117 11.60 18.34 -0.18
C LYS A 117 10.24 18.27 -0.87
N ASP A 118 10.25 18.35 -2.20
CA ASP A 118 9.05 18.03 -2.99
C ASP A 118 8.70 16.55 -2.81
N SER A 119 7.40 16.25 -2.74
CA SER A 119 6.94 14.86 -2.64
C SER A 119 7.20 14.11 -3.97
N PRO A 120 7.45 12.80 -3.92
CA PRO A 120 7.48 11.97 -5.12
C PRO A 120 6.21 12.17 -5.96
N THR A 121 6.37 12.27 -7.28
CA THR A 121 5.22 12.47 -8.17
C THR A 121 4.31 11.24 -8.16
N VAL A 122 3.00 11.49 -8.08
CA VAL A 122 1.96 10.46 -8.22
C VAL A 122 1.37 10.42 -9.64
N ALA A 123 1.86 11.27 -10.54
CA ALA A 123 1.41 11.36 -11.92
C ALA A 123 1.95 10.20 -12.77
N LEU A 124 1.13 9.75 -13.74
CA LEU A 124 1.45 8.75 -14.75
C LEU A 124 2.21 9.32 -15.93
#